data_AF-A0AAW2ZSE2-F1
#
_entry.id   AF-A0AAW2ZSE2-F1
#
_cell.length_a   1.000
_cell.length_b   1.000
_cell.length_c   1.000
_cell.angle_alpha   90.00
_cell.angle_beta   90.00
_cell.angle_gamma   90.00
#
_symmetry.space_group_name_H-M   'P 1'
#
loop_
_entity.id
_entity.type
_entity.pdbx_description
1 polymer ?
#
loop_
_entity_poly.entity_id
_entity_poly.type
_entity_poly.pdbx_seq_one_letter_code
_entity_poly.pdbx_strand_id
1 'polypeptide(L)'
;MPVAAAAVCEYYGYLPRLVRRTARLPPTRISAASPIAPTPLHSSLYDANPPPTMQSGEVEHPSTYSLRNALVYNIAELPPKPVSSLRLVIISDTHERHREMNVPNGDVLVHCGDIQEGLNFVRDVKAMLADFAAWFTDSTLHPHPVKLIIAGNHDKAIAAMSTEEVRRLFAPAVYLCDDSVVVEPSCVRFYGSPRSISNSCWSPNTAYQDKKAWKPFMFASVRENDDPTGLSTAPRCSSEQHLCARLEGATPGGSVDVLIVHQSPDIPRGCHSVEEQPICTYAQQVAPRRVVLCGHLHGAHGMHWLPVPEVVRELFCVETRDGGSQPEGVARSEEIPFLPCINAAMMMGRFGQNVLLPSSVVDLEV
;
A
#
# COMPACT_ATOMS: atom_id res chain seq x y z
N MET A 1 -18.92 -6.63 32.78
CA MET A 1 -18.15 -5.76 31.85
C MET A 1 -17.85 -6.60 30.63
N PRO A 2 -18.35 -6.28 29.42
CA PRO A 2 -17.89 -6.96 28.22
C PRO A 2 -16.40 -6.67 28.06
N VAL A 3 -15.60 -7.72 27.85
CA VAL A 3 -14.18 -7.61 27.53
C VAL A 3 -14.10 -6.77 26.25
N ALA A 4 -13.41 -5.63 26.29
CA ALA A 4 -13.16 -4.85 25.09
C ALA A 4 -12.53 -5.79 24.05
N ALA A 5 -13.13 -5.88 22.87
CA ALA A 5 -12.56 -6.67 21.78
C ALA A 5 -11.11 -6.25 21.60
N ALA A 6 -10.19 -7.23 21.58
CA ALA A 6 -8.77 -6.93 21.47
C ALA A 6 -8.53 -6.12 20.20
N ALA A 7 -7.87 -4.96 20.33
CA ALA A 7 -7.51 -4.11 19.22
C ALA A 7 -6.40 -4.82 18.42
N VAL A 8 -6.76 -5.42 17.29
CA VAL A 8 -5.86 -6.20 16.44
C VAL A 8 -5.52 -5.46 15.14
N CYS A 9 -4.40 -5.85 14.52
CA CYS A 9 -3.93 -5.37 13.24
C CYS A 9 -3.37 -6.53 12.40
N GLU A 10 -3.35 -6.36 11.08
CA GLU A 10 -2.74 -7.28 10.13
C GLU A 10 -1.36 -6.78 9.71
N TYR A 11 -0.34 -7.60 9.90
CA TYR A 11 1.05 -7.30 9.58
C TYR A 11 1.50 -8.08 8.35
N TYR A 12 1.93 -7.35 7.33
CA TYR A 12 2.34 -7.85 6.00
C TYR A 12 3.85 -7.98 5.85
N GLY A 13 4.59 -7.99 6.96
CA GLY A 13 6.02 -8.25 6.94
C GLY A 13 6.87 -7.05 6.53
N TYR A 14 8.09 -7.38 6.13
CA TYR A 14 9.11 -6.44 5.67
C TYR A 14 9.19 -6.42 4.15
N LEU A 15 9.12 -5.23 3.56
CA LEU A 15 9.23 -4.99 2.14
C LEU A 15 10.61 -4.41 1.82
N PRO A 16 11.53 -5.20 1.26
CA PRO A 16 12.89 -4.76 1.02
C PRO A 16 12.95 -3.70 -0.09
N ARG A 17 14.02 -2.90 -0.05
CA ARG A 17 14.34 -1.97 -1.12
C ARG A 17 14.81 -2.79 -2.32
N LEU A 18 14.28 -2.45 -3.50
CA LEU A 18 14.73 -3.08 -4.73
C LEU A 18 16.08 -2.52 -5.15
N VAL A 19 16.99 -3.42 -5.52
CA VAL A 19 18.31 -3.08 -6.03
C VAL A 19 18.28 -3.19 -7.55
N ARG A 20 19.03 -2.31 -8.23
CA ARG A 20 19.11 -2.35 -9.69
C ARG A 20 19.96 -3.53 -10.15
N ARG A 21 19.56 -4.17 -11.24
CA ARG A 21 20.38 -5.15 -11.96
C ARG A 21 21.60 -4.44 -12.58
N THR A 22 22.78 -4.48 -11.95
CA THR A 22 24.02 -3.95 -12.58
C THR A 22 25.24 -4.85 -12.39
N ALA A 23 25.91 -5.15 -13.52
CA ALA A 23 27.31 -5.55 -13.72
C ALA A 23 27.79 -7.00 -13.45
N ARG A 24 27.08 -8.03 -13.92
CA ARG A 24 27.76 -9.28 -14.34
C ARG A 24 27.38 -9.61 -15.77
N LEU A 25 28.38 -9.68 -16.66
CA LEU A 25 28.26 -10.35 -17.94
C LEU A 25 27.62 -11.73 -17.69
N PRO A 26 26.61 -12.15 -18.46
CA PRO A 26 25.99 -13.44 -18.24
C PRO A 26 27.05 -14.54 -18.44
N PRO A 27 27.29 -15.43 -17.46
CA PRO A 27 27.97 -16.67 -17.77
C PRO A 27 27.05 -17.44 -18.72
N THR A 28 27.58 -17.78 -19.88
CA THR A 28 26.96 -18.70 -20.84
C THR A 28 26.47 -19.94 -20.10
N ARG A 29 25.15 -20.07 -19.91
CA ARG A 29 24.54 -21.31 -19.43
C ARG A 29 23.87 -22.04 -20.58
N ILE A 30 24.39 -23.24 -20.81
CA ILE A 30 23.84 -24.27 -21.64
C ILE A 30 22.49 -24.69 -21.04
N SER A 31 21.46 -24.69 -21.88
CA SER A 31 20.11 -25.09 -21.55
C SER A 31 20.05 -26.59 -21.24
N ALA A 32 19.41 -26.94 -20.11
CA ALA A 32 18.82 -28.25 -19.92
C ALA A 32 17.42 -28.04 -19.34
N ALA A 33 16.41 -28.26 -20.19
CA ALA A 33 15.00 -28.26 -19.79
C ALA A 33 14.65 -29.58 -19.11
N SER A 34 13.78 -29.52 -18.09
CA SER A 34 12.99 -30.66 -17.62
C SER A 34 11.72 -30.18 -16.88
N PRO A 35 10.68 -31.04 -16.80
CA PRO A 35 9.29 -30.60 -16.99
C PRO A 35 8.53 -30.27 -15.71
N ILE A 36 7.46 -29.49 -15.90
CA ILE A 36 6.48 -29.07 -14.91
C ILE A 36 5.53 -30.23 -14.60
N ALA A 37 5.33 -30.55 -13.33
CA ALA A 37 4.25 -31.41 -12.85
C ALA A 37 3.17 -30.57 -12.14
N PRO A 38 1.87 -30.84 -12.36
CA PRO A 38 0.78 -30.12 -11.69
C PRO A 38 0.56 -30.68 -10.28
N THR A 39 0.20 -29.82 -9.32
CA THR A 39 -0.21 -30.23 -7.97
C THR A 39 -1.51 -29.50 -7.59
N PRO A 40 -2.44 -30.14 -6.86
CA PRO A 40 -3.85 -29.82 -6.90
C PRO A 40 -4.23 -28.69 -5.95
N LEU A 41 -5.29 -27.98 -6.34
CA LEU A 41 -6.00 -27.00 -5.53
C LEU A 41 -6.66 -27.70 -4.33
N HIS A 42 -6.31 -27.28 -3.12
CA HIS A 42 -7.10 -27.59 -1.93
C HIS A 42 -7.58 -26.29 -1.30
N SER A 43 -8.90 -26.19 -1.16
CA SER A 43 -9.62 -25.11 -0.51
C SER A 43 -9.52 -25.25 1.00
N SER A 44 -9.03 -24.20 1.67
CA SER A 44 -9.40 -23.89 3.06
C SER A 44 -9.19 -22.39 3.26
N LEU A 45 -10.30 -21.66 3.34
CA LEU A 45 -10.32 -20.26 3.76
C LEU A 45 -10.15 -20.27 5.28
N TYR A 46 -9.28 -19.40 5.81
CA TYR A 46 -9.07 -19.14 7.25
C TYR A 46 -8.06 -19.99 8.04
N ASP A 47 -6.93 -20.38 7.46
CA ASP A 47 -5.76 -20.76 8.27
C ASP A 47 -4.74 -19.61 8.33
N ALA A 48 -4.72 -18.92 9.47
CA ALA A 48 -3.68 -17.96 9.81
C ALA A 48 -2.35 -18.70 10.05
N ASN A 49 -1.23 -18.16 9.57
CA ASN A 49 0.07 -18.70 9.91
C ASN A 49 0.35 -18.41 11.40
N PRO A 50 0.85 -19.38 12.19
CA PRO A 50 1.27 -19.10 13.56
C PRO A 50 2.41 -18.07 13.56
N PRO A 51 2.47 -17.18 14.55
CA PRO A 51 3.55 -16.19 14.66
C PRO A 51 4.91 -16.90 14.75
N PRO A 52 5.97 -16.33 14.16
CA PRO A 52 7.29 -16.95 14.17
C PRO A 52 7.84 -17.09 15.59
N THR A 53 8.38 -18.27 15.90
CA THR A 53 9.03 -18.55 17.18
C THR A 53 10.36 -17.80 17.24
N MET A 54 10.55 -17.01 18.30
CA MET A 54 11.81 -16.30 18.55
C MET A 54 13.00 -17.27 18.61
N GLN A 55 13.95 -17.13 17.68
CA GLN A 55 15.29 -17.68 17.82
C GLN A 55 16.31 -16.52 17.83
N SER A 56 17.24 -16.57 18.79
CA SER A 56 18.47 -15.74 18.85
C SER A 56 18.39 -14.20 19.02
N GLY A 57 17.27 -13.63 19.47
CA GLY A 57 17.25 -12.23 19.95
C GLY A 57 17.28 -11.13 18.88
N GLU A 58 17.37 -11.50 17.60
CA GLU A 58 16.99 -10.65 16.46
C GLU A 58 15.62 -11.10 15.97
N VAL A 59 14.65 -10.18 15.87
CA VAL A 59 13.35 -10.48 15.27
C VAL A 59 13.57 -10.58 13.76
N GLU A 60 13.59 -11.79 13.21
CA GLU A 60 13.61 -11.98 11.76
C GLU A 60 12.19 -11.71 11.23
N HIS A 61 11.99 -10.53 10.63
CA HIS A 61 10.72 -10.14 10.06
C HIS A 61 10.52 -10.88 8.71
N PRO A 62 9.40 -11.59 8.51
CA PRO A 62 9.17 -12.28 7.24
C PRO A 62 9.06 -11.27 6.10
N SER A 63 9.69 -11.57 4.98
CA SER A 63 9.56 -10.78 3.76
C SER A 63 8.11 -10.79 3.28
N THR A 64 7.58 -9.65 2.87
CA THR A 64 6.26 -9.55 2.22
C THR A 64 6.15 -10.47 1.01
N TYR A 65 7.26 -10.70 0.28
CA TYR A 65 7.31 -11.60 -0.87
C TYR A 65 7.18 -13.08 -0.51
N SER A 66 7.36 -13.45 0.76
CA SER A 66 7.25 -14.82 1.26
C SER A 66 5.94 -15.11 1.98
N LEU A 67 5.21 -14.07 2.39
CA LEU A 67 3.95 -14.22 3.11
C LEU A 67 2.82 -14.58 2.15
N ARG A 68 2.05 -15.60 2.53
CA ARG A 68 0.79 -15.97 1.84
C ARG A 68 -0.41 -15.23 2.41
N ASN A 69 -0.44 -15.09 3.73
CA ASN A 69 -1.48 -14.42 4.51
C ASN A 69 -0.81 -13.43 5.47
N ALA A 70 -1.54 -12.38 5.86
CA ALA A 70 -1.09 -11.48 6.92
C ALA A 70 -0.92 -12.22 8.25
N LEU A 71 0.01 -11.73 9.07
CA LEU A 71 0.11 -12.12 10.48
C LEU A 71 -0.82 -11.22 11.29
N VAL A 72 -1.60 -11.78 12.21
CA VAL A 72 -2.51 -10.99 13.05
C VAL A 72 -1.85 -10.76 14.41
N TYR A 73 -1.71 -9.49 14.80
CA TYR A 73 -1.16 -9.10 16.09
C TYR A 73 -2.19 -8.29 16.89
N ASN A 74 -2.19 -8.46 18.21
CA ASN A 74 -2.69 -7.39 19.07
C ASN A 74 -1.82 -6.15 18.84
N ILE A 75 -2.43 -4.96 18.74
CA ILE A 75 -1.69 -3.72 18.45
C ILE A 75 -0.57 -3.48 19.47
N ALA A 76 -0.80 -3.81 20.74
CA ALA A 76 0.19 -3.69 21.82
C ALA A 76 1.37 -4.67 21.70
N GLU A 77 1.23 -5.72 20.89
CA GLU A 77 2.20 -6.80 20.67
C GLU A 77 2.82 -6.76 19.27
N LEU A 78 2.57 -5.67 18.52
CA LEU A 78 3.23 -5.47 17.23
C LEU A 78 4.74 -5.58 17.38
N PRO A 79 5.44 -6.32 16.48
CA PRO A 79 6.87 -6.47 16.58
C PRO A 79 7.55 -5.08 16.45
N PRO A 80 8.71 -4.87 17.09
CA PRO A 80 9.44 -3.62 16.97
C PRO A 80 9.72 -3.31 15.51
N LYS A 81 9.68 -2.03 15.12
CA LYS A 81 9.98 -1.63 13.74
C LYS A 81 11.46 -1.94 13.43
N PRO A 82 11.77 -2.60 12.28
CA PRO A 82 13.14 -2.82 11.84
C PRO A 82 13.94 -1.51 11.74
N VAL A 83 15.25 -1.59 11.92
CA VAL A 83 16.16 -0.46 11.70
C VAL A 83 16.14 -0.08 10.21
N SER A 84 16.24 1.22 9.92
CA SER A 84 16.22 1.76 8.55
C SER A 84 14.97 1.39 7.74
N SER A 85 13.81 1.38 8.40
CA SER A 85 12.52 1.19 7.73
C SER A 85 11.49 2.24 8.10
N LEU A 86 10.48 2.41 7.25
CA LEU A 86 9.24 3.11 7.52
C LEU A 86 8.13 2.11 7.81
N ARG A 87 7.47 2.24 8.95
CA ARG A 87 6.23 1.51 9.25
C ARG A 87 5.05 2.25 8.64
N LEU A 88 4.46 1.65 7.62
CA LEU A 88 3.23 2.13 7.00
C LEU A 88 2.04 1.50 7.71
N VAL A 89 1.07 2.32 8.11
CA VAL A 89 -0.23 1.89 8.63
C VAL A 89 -1.28 2.29 7.62
N ILE A 90 -2.00 1.32 7.07
CA ILE A 90 -2.94 1.52 5.97
C ILE A 90 -4.35 1.21 6.44
N ILE A 91 -5.24 2.14 6.14
CA ILE A 91 -6.67 2.06 6.38
C ILE A 91 -7.43 2.49 5.10
N SER A 92 -8.67 2.06 4.94
CA SER A 92 -9.53 2.49 3.83
C SER A 92 -10.98 2.22 4.16
N ASP A 93 -11.92 2.80 3.41
CA ASP A 93 -13.33 2.44 3.47
C ASP A 93 -13.87 2.57 4.90
N THR A 94 -13.58 3.71 5.52
CA THR A 94 -14.02 3.97 6.89
C THR A 94 -15.51 4.24 6.98
N HIS A 95 -16.14 4.71 5.88
CA HIS A 95 -17.59 4.89 5.77
C HIS A 95 -18.19 5.54 7.04
N GLU A 96 -17.58 6.63 7.52
CA GLU A 96 -17.98 7.40 8.69
C GLU A 96 -17.80 6.69 10.05
N ARG A 97 -17.28 5.46 10.08
CA ARG A 97 -17.04 4.64 11.28
C ARG A 97 -15.63 4.76 11.86
N HIS A 98 -14.89 5.78 11.47
CA HIS A 98 -13.51 6.02 11.89
C HIS A 98 -13.31 6.05 13.42
N ARG A 99 -14.33 6.48 14.18
CA ARG A 99 -14.29 6.49 15.67
C ARG A 99 -14.33 5.09 16.31
N GLU A 100 -14.70 4.05 15.55
CA GLU A 100 -14.71 2.67 16.01
C GLU A 100 -13.36 1.97 15.80
N MET A 101 -12.43 2.63 15.13
CA MET A 101 -11.15 2.04 14.73
C MET A 101 -10.09 2.14 15.82
N ASN A 102 -9.28 1.10 15.93
CA ASN A 102 -8.01 1.15 16.62
C ASN A 102 -6.89 1.15 15.56
N VAL A 103 -6.08 2.21 15.55
CA VAL A 103 -5.01 2.38 14.57
C VAL A 103 -3.67 2.26 15.31
N PRO A 104 -2.79 1.32 14.93
CA PRO A 104 -1.48 1.18 15.55
C PRO A 104 -0.59 2.37 15.22
N ASN A 105 0.46 2.57 16.01
CA ASN A 105 1.47 3.59 15.72
C ASN A 105 2.35 3.16 14.54
N GLY A 106 2.82 4.15 13.78
CA GLY A 106 3.74 3.98 12.67
C GLY A 106 4.35 5.32 12.23
N ASP A 107 5.08 5.30 11.13
CA ASP A 107 5.73 6.49 10.57
C ASP A 107 4.83 7.21 9.56
N VAL A 108 4.05 6.45 8.79
CA VAL A 108 3.16 6.95 7.74
C VAL A 108 1.78 6.32 7.90
N LEU A 109 0.76 7.13 8.19
CA LEU A 109 -0.64 6.70 8.13
C LEU A 109 -1.21 7.00 6.74
N VAL A 110 -1.80 6.00 6.10
CA VAL A 110 -2.40 6.12 4.76
C VAL A 110 -3.88 5.77 4.80
N HIS A 111 -4.73 6.66 4.26
CA HIS A 111 -6.15 6.37 4.03
C HIS A 111 -6.45 6.25 2.52
N CYS A 112 -6.84 5.05 2.06
CA CYS A 112 -7.03 4.73 0.63
C CYS A 112 -8.42 5.08 0.05
N GLY A 113 -9.18 5.95 0.71
CA GLY A 113 -10.44 6.51 0.20
C GLY A 113 -11.69 5.91 0.84
N ASP A 114 -12.85 6.39 0.42
CA ASP A 114 -14.17 6.05 0.97
C ASP A 114 -14.30 6.38 2.46
N ILE A 115 -14.17 7.68 2.74
CA ILE A 115 -14.41 8.26 4.06
C ILE A 115 -15.91 8.33 4.34
N GLN A 116 -16.69 8.66 3.32
CA GLN A 116 -18.14 8.83 3.42
C GLN A 116 -18.87 7.48 3.25
N GLU A 117 -19.94 7.22 4.02
CA GLU A 117 -20.81 6.04 3.79
C GLU A 117 -21.55 6.15 2.44
N GLY A 118 -21.74 7.37 1.94
CA GLY A 118 -22.54 7.66 0.75
C GLY A 118 -24.04 7.73 1.05
N LEU A 119 -24.80 8.28 0.09
CA LEU A 119 -26.29 8.33 0.09
C LEU A 119 -27.03 9.09 1.23
N ASN A 120 -26.38 9.75 2.18
CA ASN A 120 -27.09 10.53 3.21
C ASN A 120 -27.23 12.03 2.87
N PHE A 121 -28.15 12.36 1.95
CA PHE A 121 -28.43 13.74 1.52
C PHE A 121 -28.98 14.67 2.62
N VAL A 122 -29.38 14.12 3.77
CA VAL A 122 -29.96 14.87 4.91
C VAL A 122 -28.89 15.27 5.93
N ARG A 123 -27.68 14.72 5.84
CA ARG A 123 -26.62 14.95 6.82
C ARG A 123 -25.82 16.22 6.52
N ASP A 124 -25.36 16.91 7.57
CA ASP A 124 -24.33 17.94 7.43
C ASP A 124 -22.99 17.30 7.05
N VAL A 125 -22.77 17.20 5.74
CA VAL A 125 -21.57 16.62 5.14
C VAL A 125 -20.30 17.38 5.55
N LYS A 126 -20.39 18.71 5.73
CA LYS A 126 -19.22 19.51 6.14
C LYS A 126 -18.81 19.17 7.56
N ALA A 127 -19.78 19.05 8.48
CA ALA A 127 -19.52 18.63 9.85
C ALA A 127 -18.93 17.21 9.92
N MET A 128 -19.43 16.29 9.10
CA MET A 128 -18.88 14.93 9.01
C MET A 128 -17.41 14.93 8.52
N LEU A 129 -17.11 15.65 7.45
CA LEU A 129 -15.75 15.73 6.92
C LEU A 129 -14.80 16.41 7.92
N ALA A 130 -15.27 17.43 8.64
CA ALA A 130 -14.51 18.08 9.70
C ALA A 130 -14.25 17.14 10.89
N ASP A 131 -15.24 16.31 11.26
CA ASP A 131 -15.09 15.30 12.33
C ASP A 131 -14.03 14.25 11.95
N PHE A 132 -14.11 13.70 10.74
CA PHE A 132 -13.11 12.76 10.25
C PHE A 132 -11.72 13.41 10.13
N ALA A 133 -11.62 14.64 9.60
CA ALA A 133 -10.34 15.35 9.51
C ALA A 133 -9.73 15.61 10.90
N ALA A 134 -10.54 16.01 11.89
CA ALA A 134 -10.09 16.19 13.26
C ALA A 134 -9.58 14.88 13.86
N TRP A 135 -10.28 13.76 13.65
CA TRP A 135 -9.81 12.45 14.08
C TRP A 135 -8.51 12.03 13.39
N PHE A 136 -8.46 12.08 12.06
CA PHE A 136 -7.32 11.60 11.27
C PHE A 136 -6.04 12.39 11.55
N THR A 137 -6.16 13.69 11.82
CA THR A 137 -5.02 14.58 12.08
C THR A 137 -4.63 14.70 13.55
N ASP A 138 -5.42 14.16 14.48
CA ASP A 138 -5.14 14.20 15.91
C ASP A 138 -3.80 13.52 16.22
N SER A 139 -2.82 14.30 16.69
CA SER A 139 -1.48 13.80 17.00
C SER A 139 -1.42 12.92 18.26
N THR A 140 -2.44 12.99 19.12
CA THR A 140 -2.54 12.16 20.32
C THR A 140 -3.11 10.78 19.99
N LEU A 141 -4.07 10.71 19.07
CA LEU A 141 -4.65 9.46 18.57
C LEU A 141 -3.74 8.80 17.53
N HIS A 142 -3.16 9.60 16.65
CA HIS A 142 -2.36 9.16 15.51
C HIS A 142 -1.02 9.90 15.51
N PRO A 143 -0.03 9.44 16.30
CA PRO A 143 1.27 10.10 16.44
C PRO A 143 2.17 9.95 15.19
N HIS A 144 1.65 9.39 14.10
CA HIS A 144 2.29 9.31 12.79
C HIS A 144 2.80 10.69 12.33
N PRO A 145 4.12 10.86 12.10
CA PRO A 145 4.68 12.11 11.58
C PRO A 145 4.11 12.49 10.20
N VAL A 146 3.87 11.48 9.35
CA VAL A 146 3.30 11.67 8.02
C VAL A 146 1.93 11.03 7.93
N LYS A 147 0.98 11.73 7.33
CA LYS A 147 -0.38 11.27 7.09
C LYS A 147 -0.74 11.57 5.65
N LEU A 148 -1.06 10.53 4.87
CA LEU A 148 -1.41 10.62 3.45
C LEU A 148 -2.86 10.18 3.25
N ILE A 149 -3.60 10.88 2.41
CA ILE A 149 -5.00 10.57 2.16
C ILE A 149 -5.36 10.75 0.69
N ILE A 150 -6.12 9.80 0.16
CA ILE A 150 -6.83 9.91 -1.11
C ILE A 150 -8.34 9.80 -0.87
N ALA A 151 -9.12 10.19 -1.87
CA ALA A 151 -10.57 9.97 -1.88
C ALA A 151 -10.93 8.65 -2.56
N GLY A 152 -12.19 8.22 -2.42
CA GLY A 152 -12.79 7.08 -3.10
C GLY A 152 -14.12 7.42 -3.78
N ASN A 153 -14.85 6.40 -4.25
CA ASN A 153 -16.08 6.62 -5.03
C ASN A 153 -17.29 7.08 -4.22
N HIS A 154 -17.27 6.89 -2.90
CA HIS A 154 -18.28 7.43 -2.00
C HIS A 154 -18.05 8.91 -1.66
N ASP A 155 -16.84 9.42 -1.88
CA ASP A 155 -16.40 10.75 -1.44
C ASP A 155 -16.86 11.89 -2.38
N LYS A 156 -18.15 11.92 -2.74
CA LYS A 156 -18.73 12.91 -3.65
C LYS A 156 -18.55 14.35 -3.18
N ALA A 157 -18.56 14.57 -1.87
CA ALA A 157 -18.39 15.90 -1.33
C ALA A 157 -16.96 16.41 -1.55
N ILE A 158 -15.98 15.52 -1.38
CA ILE A 158 -14.58 15.78 -1.70
C ILE A 158 -14.44 16.03 -3.21
N ALA A 159 -15.08 15.21 -4.05
CA ALA A 159 -15.07 15.39 -5.51
C ALA A 159 -15.73 16.69 -6.00
N ALA A 160 -16.59 17.31 -5.18
CA ALA A 160 -17.22 18.59 -5.48
C ALA A 160 -16.41 19.81 -5.00
N MET A 161 -15.34 19.60 -4.24
CA MET A 161 -14.44 20.65 -3.74
C MET A 161 -13.23 20.80 -4.67
N SER A 162 -12.59 21.95 -4.65
CA SER A 162 -11.26 22.10 -5.25
C SER A 162 -10.21 21.36 -4.44
N THR A 163 -9.13 20.89 -5.10
CA THR A 163 -8.03 20.19 -4.45
C THR A 163 -7.43 21.01 -3.30
N GLU A 164 -7.34 22.33 -3.44
CA GLU A 164 -6.85 23.24 -2.40
C GLU A 164 -7.76 23.29 -1.16
N GLU A 165 -9.08 23.26 -1.35
CA GLU A 165 -10.04 23.22 -0.23
C GLU A 165 -9.92 21.89 0.53
N VAL A 166 -9.77 20.78 -0.18
CA VAL A 166 -9.57 19.46 0.42
C VAL A 166 -8.25 19.41 1.20
N ARG A 167 -7.17 19.94 0.62
CA ARG A 167 -5.86 20.03 1.32
C ARG A 167 -5.93 20.89 2.58
N ARG A 168 -6.69 21.99 2.57
CA ARG A 168 -6.88 22.82 3.78
C ARG A 168 -7.70 22.09 4.85
N LEU A 169 -8.72 21.35 4.45
CA LEU A 169 -9.54 20.56 5.36
C LEU A 169 -8.73 19.50 6.10
N PHE A 170 -7.83 18.81 5.39
CA PHE A 170 -7.04 17.71 5.96
C PHE A 170 -5.70 18.11 6.56
N ALA A 171 -5.29 19.38 6.46
CA ALA A 171 -4.00 19.83 7.00
C ALA A 171 -3.87 19.49 8.51
N PRO A 172 -2.71 18.97 8.97
CA PRO A 172 -1.44 18.84 8.25
C PRO A 172 -1.27 17.56 7.42
N ALA A 173 -2.28 16.69 7.31
CA ALA A 173 -2.23 15.54 6.41
C ALA A 173 -2.19 15.99 4.94
N VAL A 174 -1.55 15.19 4.10
CA VAL A 174 -1.36 15.48 2.67
C VAL A 174 -2.41 14.74 1.85
N TYR A 175 -3.33 15.50 1.24
CA TYR A 175 -4.27 14.98 0.26
C TYR A 175 -3.62 14.84 -1.12
N LEU A 176 -3.71 13.65 -1.71
CA LEU A 176 -3.20 13.34 -3.04
C LEU A 176 -4.36 13.07 -4.01
N CYS A 177 -4.35 13.73 -5.16
CA CYS A 177 -5.33 13.51 -6.22
C CYS A 177 -4.64 13.56 -7.59
N ASP A 178 -4.18 12.40 -8.07
CA ASP A 178 -3.26 12.31 -9.21
C ASP A 178 -1.99 13.13 -8.95
N ASP A 179 -1.45 13.02 -7.72
CA ASP A 179 -0.30 13.76 -7.22
C ASP A 179 0.71 12.86 -6.54
N SER A 180 1.96 13.34 -6.48
CA SER A 180 3.06 12.69 -5.78
C SER A 180 3.58 13.49 -4.58
N VAL A 181 4.15 12.75 -3.64
CA VAL A 181 4.79 13.27 -2.44
C VAL A 181 6.01 12.42 -2.13
N VAL A 182 7.07 13.05 -1.64
CA VAL A 182 8.26 12.37 -1.15
C VAL A 182 8.37 12.52 0.37
N VAL A 183 8.64 11.41 1.05
CA VAL A 183 8.88 11.38 2.50
C VAL A 183 10.38 11.50 2.76
N GLU A 184 10.78 12.60 3.39
CA GLU A 184 12.18 12.93 3.70
C GLU A 184 12.46 12.63 5.18
N PRO A 185 13.71 12.22 5.55
CA PRO A 185 14.88 12.07 4.68
C PRO A 185 14.99 10.71 3.99
N SER A 186 14.01 9.82 4.15
CA SER A 186 14.01 8.47 3.55
C SER A 186 13.96 8.45 2.02
N CYS A 187 13.56 9.56 1.40
CA CYS A 187 13.36 9.69 -0.04
C CYS A 187 12.38 8.66 -0.65
N VAL A 188 11.50 8.07 0.16
CA VAL A 188 10.44 7.16 -0.31
C VAL A 188 9.34 7.98 -0.96
N ARG A 189 8.99 7.64 -2.20
CA ARG A 189 8.01 8.40 -2.99
C ARG A 189 6.68 7.68 -3.11
N PHE A 190 5.62 8.43 -2.85
CA PHE A 190 4.24 7.98 -2.97
C PHE A 190 3.57 8.70 -4.14
N TYR A 191 2.74 7.99 -4.89
CA TYR A 191 1.82 8.57 -5.86
C TYR A 191 0.39 8.19 -5.49
N GLY A 192 -0.51 9.16 -5.37
CA GLY A 192 -1.88 8.95 -4.90
C GLY A 192 -2.93 9.31 -5.95
N SER A 193 -3.90 8.43 -6.15
CA SER A 193 -4.97 8.60 -7.14
C SER A 193 -6.32 8.05 -6.62
N PRO A 194 -7.39 8.86 -6.57
CA PRO A 194 -8.70 8.42 -6.05
C PRO A 194 -9.51 7.56 -7.04
N ARG A 195 -8.91 7.24 -8.19
CA ARG A 195 -9.56 6.56 -9.32
C ARG A 195 -10.14 5.20 -8.92
N SER A 196 -11.34 4.94 -9.42
CA SER A 196 -12.02 3.65 -9.31
C SER A 196 -12.88 3.36 -10.54
N ILE A 197 -13.50 2.17 -10.57
CA ILE A 197 -14.48 1.78 -11.57
C ILE A 197 -15.86 1.63 -10.93
N SER A 198 -16.90 1.65 -11.75
CA SER A 198 -18.27 1.47 -11.26
C SER A 198 -18.53 0.01 -10.87
N ASN A 199 -18.87 -0.22 -9.61
CA ASN A 199 -19.21 -1.55 -9.08
C ASN A 199 -20.56 -2.08 -9.56
N SER A 200 -21.48 -1.20 -9.94
CA SER A 200 -22.74 -1.57 -10.57
C SER A 200 -23.37 -0.36 -11.25
N CYS A 201 -24.17 -0.60 -12.30
CA CYS A 201 -24.91 0.45 -13.00
C CYS A 201 -25.96 1.17 -12.14
N TRP A 202 -26.26 0.65 -10.94
CA TRP A 202 -27.24 1.20 -10.00
C TRP A 202 -26.59 1.84 -8.77
N SER A 203 -25.27 1.72 -8.62
CA SER A 203 -24.59 2.34 -7.49
C SER A 203 -24.63 3.86 -7.65
N PRO A 204 -25.11 4.61 -6.65
CA PRO A 204 -25.04 6.05 -6.69
C PRO A 204 -23.63 6.55 -6.37
N ASN A 205 -22.70 5.73 -5.91
CA ASN A 205 -21.37 6.15 -5.48
C ASN A 205 -20.41 6.17 -6.67
N THR A 206 -20.36 7.31 -7.34
CA THR A 206 -19.75 7.51 -8.67
C THR A 206 -18.60 8.52 -8.70
N ALA A 207 -18.13 8.99 -7.55
CA ALA A 207 -16.99 9.90 -7.52
C ALA A 207 -15.75 9.22 -8.12
N TYR A 208 -14.94 9.97 -8.88
CA TYR A 208 -13.68 9.47 -9.46
C TYR A 208 -13.77 8.20 -10.34
N GLN A 209 -14.94 7.93 -10.93
CA GLN A 209 -15.19 6.79 -11.84
C GLN A 209 -15.24 7.17 -13.33
N ASP A 210 -14.64 8.30 -13.73
CA ASP A 210 -14.58 8.70 -15.15
C ASP A 210 -13.67 7.74 -15.93
N LYS A 211 -14.17 7.17 -17.03
CA LYS A 211 -13.38 6.34 -17.95
C LYS A 211 -12.21 7.08 -18.60
N LYS A 212 -12.16 8.42 -18.53
CA LYS A 212 -11.05 9.28 -18.99
C LYS A 212 -9.92 9.42 -17.98
N ALA A 213 -10.15 9.09 -16.70
CA ALA A 213 -9.10 8.51 -15.87
C ALA A 213 -8.62 7.21 -16.58
N TRP A 214 -7.76 6.31 -16.13
CA TRP A 214 -7.38 5.11 -16.92
C TRP A 214 -6.77 5.29 -18.33
N LYS A 215 -6.81 6.47 -18.96
CA LYS A 215 -6.11 6.73 -20.23
C LYS A 215 -4.62 6.48 -20.04
N PRO A 216 -3.96 5.79 -20.98
CA PRO A 216 -2.54 5.50 -20.85
C PRO A 216 -1.67 6.74 -20.72
N PHE A 217 -0.75 6.69 -19.77
CA PHE A 217 0.36 7.63 -19.60
C PHE A 217 1.56 6.86 -19.04
N MET A 218 2.74 7.45 -19.12
CA MET A 218 3.97 6.94 -18.52
C MET A 218 4.73 8.15 -17.99
N PHE A 219 5.21 8.10 -16.74
CA PHE A 219 6.11 9.15 -16.27
C PHE A 219 7.51 8.94 -16.85
N ALA A 220 8.15 10.02 -17.28
CA ALA A 220 9.55 9.97 -17.71
C ALA A 220 10.47 9.44 -16.58
N SER A 221 10.13 9.80 -15.33
CA SER A 221 10.85 9.41 -14.12
C SER A 221 10.86 7.91 -13.82
N VAL A 222 10.01 7.12 -14.48
CA VAL A 222 10.05 5.64 -14.43
C VAL A 222 11.37 5.10 -14.98
N ARG A 223 11.98 5.83 -15.92
CA ARG A 223 13.24 5.46 -16.58
C ARG A 223 14.46 6.17 -16.00
N GLU A 224 14.24 7.15 -15.14
CA GLU A 224 15.32 7.94 -14.54
C GLU A 224 16.06 7.11 -13.48
N ASN A 225 17.37 7.34 -13.39
CA ASN A 225 18.20 6.68 -12.40
C ASN A 225 17.93 7.30 -11.03
N ASP A 226 17.88 6.49 -9.98
CA ASP A 226 18.18 7.01 -8.64
C ASP A 226 19.65 7.46 -8.72
N ASP A 227 19.91 8.76 -8.68
CA ASP A 227 21.28 9.27 -8.71
C ASP A 227 22.01 8.73 -7.46
N PRO A 228 22.97 7.79 -7.59
CA PRO A 228 23.70 7.30 -6.43
C PRO A 228 24.62 8.41 -5.86
N THR A 229 24.91 9.43 -6.69
CA THR A 229 25.71 10.61 -6.36
C THR A 229 24.91 11.82 -5.92
N GLY A 230 23.59 11.69 -5.75
CA GLY A 230 22.77 12.61 -4.99
C GLY A 230 23.06 12.51 -3.49
N LEU A 231 24.33 12.57 -3.08
CA LEU A 231 24.67 13.20 -1.81
C LEU A 231 24.07 14.59 -1.93
N SER A 232 22.91 14.78 -1.33
CA SER A 232 22.32 16.09 -1.14
C SER A 232 23.45 17.01 -0.69
N THR A 233 23.80 17.99 -1.51
CA THR A 233 24.70 19.09 -1.13
C THR A 233 24.02 20.01 -0.12
N ALA A 234 22.82 19.65 0.36
CA ALA A 234 22.32 20.18 1.60
C ALA A 234 23.38 19.99 2.69
N PRO A 235 23.66 21.03 3.48
CA PRO A 235 24.64 20.94 4.56
C PRO A 235 24.31 19.71 5.41
N ARG A 236 25.33 18.93 5.78
CA ARG A 236 25.21 17.94 6.86
C ARG A 236 24.83 18.69 8.13
N CYS A 237 23.53 18.93 8.29
CA CYS A 237 22.96 19.60 9.43
C CYS A 237 22.67 18.51 10.45
N SER A 238 23.53 18.43 11.46
CA SER A 238 23.39 17.57 12.62
C SER A 238 22.24 18.03 13.51
N SER A 239 21.12 17.31 13.48
CA SER A 239 20.14 17.10 14.56
C SER A 239 18.99 16.28 13.96
N GLU A 240 18.44 15.31 14.71
CA GLU A 240 17.32 14.43 14.33
C GLU A 240 16.34 15.07 13.34
N GLN A 241 16.44 14.74 12.05
CA GLN A 241 15.48 15.23 11.06
C GLN A 241 14.19 14.45 11.25
N HIS A 242 13.15 15.12 11.74
CA HIS A 242 11.81 14.55 11.82
C HIS A 242 11.31 14.23 10.42
N LEU A 243 10.69 13.05 10.27
CA LEU A 243 10.05 12.65 9.02
C LEU A 243 9.03 13.71 8.57
N CYS A 244 9.12 14.13 7.32
CA CYS A 244 8.19 15.07 6.73
C CYS A 244 7.81 14.66 5.31
N ALA A 245 6.68 15.17 4.83
CA ALA A 245 6.17 14.90 3.50
C ALA A 245 6.19 16.17 2.64
N ARG A 246 6.89 16.12 1.50
CA ARG A 246 7.00 17.23 0.56
C ARG A 246 6.25 16.91 -0.73
N LEU A 247 5.21 17.68 -1.02
CA LEU A 247 4.41 17.52 -2.23
C LEU A 247 5.25 17.86 -3.48
N GLU A 248 5.22 16.99 -4.48
CA GLU A 248 5.89 17.16 -5.79
C GLU A 248 4.88 17.48 -6.90
N GLY A 249 3.59 17.21 -6.67
CA GLY A 249 2.51 17.46 -7.63
C GLY A 249 2.32 16.31 -8.63
N ALA A 250 1.64 16.57 -9.74
CA ALA A 250 1.21 15.53 -10.67
C ALA A 250 2.35 14.78 -11.39
N THR A 251 3.54 15.36 -11.47
CA THR A 251 4.72 14.71 -12.05
C THR A 251 5.71 14.37 -10.93
N PRO A 252 5.87 13.08 -10.59
CA PRO A 252 6.89 12.60 -9.66
C PRO A 252 8.28 13.15 -10.00
N GLY A 253 9.01 13.63 -8.99
CA GLY A 253 10.39 14.07 -9.15
C GLY A 253 11.41 12.92 -9.32
N GLY A 254 10.93 11.68 -9.30
CA GLY A 254 11.69 10.46 -9.47
C GLY A 254 10.76 9.26 -9.55
N SER A 255 11.32 8.05 -9.48
CA SER A 255 10.50 6.83 -9.48
C SER A 255 9.59 6.75 -8.26
N VAL A 256 8.42 6.14 -8.45
CA VAL A 256 7.41 5.90 -7.42
C VAL A 256 7.73 4.59 -6.70
N ASP A 257 7.81 4.62 -5.37
CA ASP A 257 7.97 3.40 -4.57
C ASP A 257 6.61 2.79 -4.22
N VAL A 258 5.68 3.64 -3.81
CA VAL A 258 4.35 3.25 -3.31
C VAL A 258 3.25 3.92 -4.13
N LEU A 259 2.35 3.12 -4.69
CA LEU A 259 1.16 3.60 -5.37
C LEU A 259 -0.06 3.48 -4.44
N ILE A 260 -0.73 4.59 -4.15
CA ILE A 260 -1.98 4.62 -3.39
C ILE A 260 -3.14 4.85 -4.37
N VAL A 261 -4.07 3.92 -4.42
CA VAL A 261 -5.24 3.98 -5.31
C VAL A 261 -6.48 3.53 -4.58
N HIS A 262 -7.66 4.05 -4.92
CA HIS A 262 -8.86 3.52 -4.31
C HIS A 262 -9.23 2.15 -4.90
N GLN A 263 -9.14 2.00 -6.23
CA GLN A 263 -9.45 0.76 -6.93
C GLN A 263 -8.66 -0.45 -6.40
N SER A 264 -9.38 -1.49 -5.95
CA SER A 264 -8.80 -2.83 -5.73
C SER A 264 -8.71 -3.61 -7.04
N PRO A 265 -7.73 -4.52 -7.19
CA PRO A 265 -7.86 -5.63 -8.13
C PRO A 265 -9.16 -6.39 -7.87
N ASP A 266 -9.93 -6.64 -8.93
CA ASP A 266 -11.13 -7.47 -8.87
C ASP A 266 -10.74 -8.94 -8.64
N ILE A 267 -11.35 -9.64 -7.68
CA ILE A 267 -11.58 -11.09 -7.82
C ILE A 267 -12.96 -11.47 -7.23
N PRO A 268 -13.91 -11.93 -8.07
CA PRO A 268 -14.31 -13.35 -8.01
C PRO A 268 -14.38 -14.03 -9.40
N ARG A 269 -13.37 -13.87 -10.27
CA ARG A 269 -13.16 -14.76 -11.43
C ARG A 269 -11.68 -15.07 -11.61
N GLY A 270 -11.34 -16.35 -11.60
CA GLY A 270 -9.99 -16.86 -11.31
C GLY A 270 -8.91 -16.73 -12.39
N CYS A 271 -9.04 -15.84 -13.37
CA CYS A 271 -8.00 -15.51 -14.36
C CYS A 271 -8.46 -14.26 -15.11
N HIS A 272 -7.69 -13.17 -15.05
CA HIS A 272 -7.87 -12.02 -15.93
C HIS A 272 -6.54 -11.64 -16.59
N SER A 273 -6.58 -11.21 -17.85
CA SER A 273 -5.41 -10.63 -18.51
C SER A 273 -5.18 -9.18 -18.03
N VAL A 274 -3.97 -8.62 -18.21
CA VAL A 274 -3.64 -7.24 -17.79
C VAL A 274 -4.59 -6.21 -18.43
N GLU A 275 -5.08 -6.52 -19.62
CA GLU A 275 -6.02 -5.72 -20.41
C GLU A 275 -7.45 -5.77 -19.86
N GLU A 276 -7.79 -6.78 -19.05
CA GLU A 276 -9.13 -6.95 -18.48
C GLU A 276 -9.31 -6.20 -17.14
N GLN A 277 -8.21 -5.83 -16.47
CA GLN A 277 -8.25 -5.08 -15.21
C GLN A 277 -7.57 -3.71 -15.34
N PRO A 278 -8.33 -2.59 -15.28
CA PRO A 278 -7.78 -1.25 -15.38
C PRO A 278 -6.67 -0.96 -14.37
N ILE A 279 -6.76 -1.53 -13.16
CA ILE A 279 -5.75 -1.36 -12.11
C ILE A 279 -4.41 -2.03 -12.45
N CYS A 280 -4.42 -3.23 -13.05
CA CYS A 280 -3.19 -3.87 -13.50
C CYS A 280 -2.50 -3.03 -14.56
N THR A 281 -3.26 -2.56 -15.55
CA THR A 281 -2.74 -1.65 -16.59
C THR A 281 -2.20 -0.34 -15.99
N TYR A 282 -2.88 0.23 -15.00
CA TYR A 282 -2.44 1.46 -14.33
C TYR A 282 -1.18 1.25 -13.48
N ALA A 283 -1.06 0.12 -12.78
CA ALA A 283 0.16 -0.24 -12.05
C ALA A 283 1.35 -0.42 -13.01
N GLN A 284 1.13 -0.97 -14.22
CA GLN A 284 2.18 -1.03 -15.25
C GLN A 284 2.61 0.37 -15.73
N GLN A 285 1.67 1.32 -15.84
CA GLN A 285 1.92 2.71 -16.28
C GLN A 285 2.65 3.56 -15.25
N VAL A 286 2.26 3.46 -13.97
CA VAL A 286 2.93 4.15 -12.86
C VAL A 286 4.26 3.47 -12.52
N ALA A 287 4.31 2.14 -12.68
CA ALA A 287 5.44 1.28 -12.36
C ALA A 287 5.97 1.47 -10.93
N PRO A 288 5.12 1.33 -9.89
CA PRO A 288 5.58 1.42 -8.51
C PRO A 288 6.59 0.31 -8.25
N ARG A 289 7.68 0.65 -7.57
CA ARG A 289 8.76 -0.29 -7.33
C ARG A 289 8.43 -1.31 -6.24
N ARG A 290 7.58 -0.96 -5.27
CA ARG A 290 7.49 -1.77 -4.04
C ARG A 290 6.10 -2.30 -3.76
N VAL A 291 5.07 -1.44 -3.69
CA VAL A 291 3.73 -1.87 -3.27
C VAL A 291 2.63 -0.97 -3.80
N VAL A 292 1.46 -1.57 -4.01
CA VAL A 292 0.19 -0.86 -4.24
C VAL A 292 -0.65 -0.94 -2.96
N LEU A 293 -1.21 0.18 -2.53
CA LEU A 293 -2.14 0.28 -1.40
C LEU A 293 -3.52 0.64 -1.92
N CYS A 294 -4.56 -0.10 -1.51
CA CYS A 294 -5.91 0.11 -2.00
C CYS A 294 -7.04 -0.16 -1.01
N GLY A 295 -8.29 0.01 -1.46
CA GLY A 295 -9.53 -0.21 -0.72
C GLY A 295 -10.67 -0.70 -1.62
N HIS A 296 -11.83 -0.08 -1.56
CA HIS A 296 -12.98 -0.20 -2.49
C HIS A 296 -13.77 -1.52 -2.42
N LEU A 297 -13.14 -2.65 -2.76
CA LEU A 297 -13.81 -3.94 -2.78
C LEU A 297 -13.65 -4.61 -1.42
N HIS A 298 -14.67 -4.40 -0.59
CA HIS A 298 -14.79 -4.94 0.77
C HIS A 298 -14.45 -6.43 0.84
N GLY A 299 -14.98 -7.23 -0.10
CA GLY A 299 -14.73 -8.68 -0.22
C GLY A 299 -13.31 -9.10 -0.63
N ALA A 300 -12.46 -8.15 -1.01
CA ALA A 300 -11.10 -8.37 -1.51
C ALA A 300 -10.03 -7.89 -0.51
N HIS A 301 -10.36 -7.73 0.77
CA HIS A 301 -9.36 -7.41 1.80
C HIS A 301 -8.21 -8.42 1.83
N GLY A 302 -6.99 -7.94 2.11
CA GLY A 302 -5.79 -8.78 2.15
C GLY A 302 -4.68 -8.33 1.20
N MET A 303 -3.68 -9.19 0.99
CA MET A 303 -2.64 -8.99 0.00
C MET A 303 -2.94 -9.76 -1.30
N HIS A 304 -2.93 -9.04 -2.41
CA HIS A 304 -2.99 -9.57 -3.77
C HIS A 304 -1.63 -9.49 -4.43
N TRP A 305 -1.41 -10.37 -5.40
CA TRP A 305 -0.16 -10.46 -6.15
C TRP A 305 -0.40 -9.99 -7.58
N LEU A 306 0.02 -8.76 -7.87
CA LEU A 306 -0.11 -8.18 -9.20
C LEU A 306 1.10 -8.56 -10.06
N PRO A 307 0.95 -8.59 -11.41
CA PRO A 307 2.09 -8.69 -12.31
C PRO A 307 3.09 -7.56 -12.04
N VAL A 308 4.37 -7.91 -11.94
CA VAL A 308 5.44 -6.91 -11.76
C VAL A 308 5.46 -5.96 -12.97
N PRO A 309 5.56 -4.64 -12.78
CA PRO A 309 5.74 -3.69 -13.87
C PRO A 309 6.92 -4.08 -14.76
N GLU A 310 6.74 -4.12 -16.08
CA GLU A 310 7.77 -4.62 -17.01
C GLU A 310 9.12 -3.92 -16.79
N VAL A 311 9.11 -2.59 -16.70
CA VAL A 311 10.30 -1.79 -16.39
C VAL A 311 10.93 -2.11 -15.04
N VAL A 312 10.13 -2.46 -14.03
CA VAL A 312 10.64 -2.84 -12.71
C VAL A 312 11.29 -4.22 -12.80
N ARG A 313 10.63 -5.17 -13.47
CA ARG A 313 11.15 -6.53 -13.70
C ARG A 313 12.44 -6.53 -14.51
N GLU A 314 12.55 -5.65 -15.50
CA GLU A 314 13.74 -5.54 -16.35
C GLU A 314 14.94 -4.91 -15.64
N LEU A 315 14.69 -3.94 -14.74
CA LEU A 315 15.73 -3.12 -14.16
C LEU A 315 16.10 -3.51 -12.72
N PHE A 316 15.27 -4.24 -12.00
CA PHE A 316 15.44 -4.45 -10.55
C PHE A 316 15.39 -5.92 -10.12
N CYS A 317 15.92 -6.17 -8.91
CA CYS A 317 15.96 -7.45 -8.19
C CYS A 317 15.79 -7.21 -6.68
N VAL A 318 15.56 -8.29 -5.93
CA VAL A 318 15.58 -8.27 -4.45
C VAL A 318 17.00 -8.52 -3.98
N GLU A 319 17.49 -7.74 -3.01
CA GLU A 319 18.82 -7.95 -2.43
C GLU A 319 18.86 -9.26 -1.62
N THR A 320 19.75 -10.18 -1.98
CA THR A 320 19.98 -11.40 -1.19
C THR A 320 20.93 -11.06 -0.05
N ARG A 321 20.46 -11.12 1.21
CA ARG A 321 21.37 -11.12 2.38
C ARG A 321 22.23 -12.39 2.33
N ASP A 322 23.45 -12.29 1.81
CA ASP A 322 24.45 -13.35 1.91
C ASP A 322 24.84 -13.52 3.40
N GLY A 323 24.33 -14.57 4.06
CA GLY A 323 24.62 -14.80 5.47
C GLY A 323 24.39 -16.21 6.03
N GLY A 324 23.96 -17.18 5.23
CA GLY A 324 23.78 -18.56 5.70
C GLY A 324 24.00 -19.57 4.57
N SER A 325 24.87 -20.54 4.81
CA SER A 325 24.99 -21.74 3.96
C SER A 325 23.67 -22.50 3.98
N GLN A 326 22.87 -22.36 2.93
CA GLN A 326 21.62 -23.09 2.73
C GLN A 326 21.85 -24.31 1.82
N PRO A 327 21.13 -25.43 2.04
CA PRO A 327 21.34 -26.70 1.36
C PRO A 327 21.13 -26.62 -0.16
N GLU A 328 21.88 -27.45 -0.90
CA GLU A 328 21.80 -27.58 -2.35
C GLU A 328 20.36 -27.93 -2.79
N GLY A 329 19.75 -27.07 -3.62
CA GLY A 329 18.43 -27.33 -4.24
C GLY A 329 17.42 -26.18 -4.19
N VAL A 330 17.66 -25.12 -3.42
CA VAL A 330 16.77 -23.94 -3.39
C VAL A 330 17.25 -22.90 -4.42
N ALA A 331 16.44 -22.64 -5.45
CA ALA A 331 16.73 -21.58 -6.40
C ALA A 331 16.75 -20.22 -5.69
N ARG A 332 17.89 -19.51 -5.74
CA ARG A 332 17.95 -18.08 -5.40
C ARG A 332 17.09 -17.34 -6.42
N SER A 333 15.86 -16.97 -6.05
CA SER A 333 15.11 -16.05 -6.88
C SER A 333 15.58 -14.64 -6.55
N GLU A 334 16.65 -14.19 -7.22
CA GLU A 334 17.01 -12.76 -7.29
C GLU A 334 15.88 -11.93 -7.95
N GLU A 335 14.89 -12.60 -8.55
CA GLU A 335 13.76 -11.96 -9.22
C GLU A 335 12.66 -11.54 -8.26
N ILE A 336 12.00 -10.43 -8.60
CA ILE A 336 10.80 -9.94 -7.92
C ILE A 336 9.64 -10.84 -8.36
N PRO A 337 9.02 -11.60 -7.45
CA PRO A 337 8.05 -12.62 -7.86
C PRO A 337 6.70 -12.03 -8.25
N PHE A 338 6.30 -10.93 -7.62
CA PHE A 338 5.05 -10.21 -7.86
C PHE A 338 5.14 -8.79 -7.29
N LEU A 339 4.21 -7.91 -7.67
CA LEU A 339 4.00 -6.62 -7.03
C LEU A 339 2.92 -6.78 -5.95
N PRO A 340 3.25 -6.65 -4.65
CA PRO A 340 2.26 -6.71 -3.58
C PRO A 340 1.21 -5.60 -3.73
N CYS A 341 -0.05 -5.96 -3.55
CA CYS A 341 -1.16 -5.02 -3.45
C CYS A 341 -1.94 -5.28 -2.17
N ILE A 342 -1.82 -4.38 -1.19
CA ILE A 342 -2.49 -4.50 0.11
C ILE A 342 -3.82 -3.74 0.04
N ASN A 343 -4.92 -4.48 0.08
CA ASN A 343 -6.27 -3.95 0.19
C ASN A 343 -6.64 -3.82 1.68
N ALA A 344 -6.73 -2.58 2.14
CA ALA A 344 -7.02 -2.22 3.52
C ALA A 344 -8.48 -1.78 3.72
N ALA A 345 -9.41 -2.24 2.87
CA ALA A 345 -10.84 -1.96 3.00
C ALA A 345 -11.34 -2.46 4.36
N MET A 346 -11.84 -1.54 5.18
CA MET A 346 -12.20 -1.85 6.57
C MET A 346 -13.58 -2.43 6.73
N MET A 347 -14.43 -2.42 5.72
CA MET A 347 -15.74 -3.05 5.84
C MET A 347 -15.78 -4.36 5.06
N MET A 348 -16.40 -5.37 5.66
CA MET A 348 -16.85 -6.57 4.96
C MET A 348 -18.37 -6.62 4.98
N GLY A 349 -19.00 -6.49 3.81
CA GLY A 349 -20.41 -6.79 3.64
C GLY A 349 -20.64 -8.30 3.60
N ARG A 350 -20.72 -8.98 4.75
CA ARG A 350 -21.20 -10.37 4.83
C ARG A 350 -22.56 -10.42 5.53
N PHE A 351 -23.56 -10.98 4.84
CA PHE A 351 -24.86 -11.37 5.42
C PHE A 351 -25.50 -10.33 6.38
N GLY A 352 -25.49 -9.05 6.01
CA GLY A 352 -26.16 -8.00 6.79
C GLY A 352 -25.43 -7.54 8.06
N GLN A 353 -24.15 -7.88 8.24
CA GLN A 353 -23.30 -7.33 9.29
C GLN A 353 -22.09 -6.61 8.69
N ASN A 354 -22.01 -5.29 8.92
CA ASN A 354 -20.83 -4.48 8.56
C ASN A 354 -19.75 -4.71 9.62
N VAL A 355 -18.91 -5.72 9.42
CA VAL A 355 -17.77 -5.99 10.31
C VAL A 355 -16.63 -5.06 9.93
N LEU A 356 -16.09 -4.35 10.93
CA LEU A 356 -14.89 -3.54 10.79
C LEU A 356 -13.66 -4.47 10.85
N LEU A 357 -12.84 -4.43 9.81
CA LEU A 357 -11.60 -5.19 9.70
C LEU A 357 -10.44 -4.45 10.38
N PRO A 358 -9.37 -5.17 10.75
CA PRO A 358 -8.16 -4.57 11.31
C PRO A 358 -7.40 -3.69 10.32
N SER A 359 -6.62 -2.74 10.84
CA SER A 359 -5.64 -1.99 10.05
C SER A 359 -4.53 -2.86 9.50
N SER A 360 -4.10 -2.56 8.29
CA SER A 360 -2.94 -3.18 7.65
C SER A 360 -1.64 -2.46 8.04
N VAL A 361 -0.58 -3.21 8.29
CA VAL A 361 0.74 -2.70 8.70
C VAL A 361 1.81 -3.38 7.84
N VAL A 362 2.75 -2.61 7.29
CA VAL A 362 3.91 -3.13 6.56
C VAL A 362 5.14 -2.28 6.85
N ASP A 363 6.30 -2.92 7.01
CA ASP A 363 7.56 -2.22 7.22
C ASP A 363 8.34 -2.13 5.90
N LEU A 364 8.67 -0.91 5.47
CA LEU A 364 9.32 -0.62 4.21
C LEU A 364 10.78 -0.23 4.43
N GLU A 365 11.75 -0.95 3.88
CA GLU A 365 13.17 -0.58 3.94
C GLU A 365 13.43 0.83 3.37
N VAL A 366 14.42 1.56 3.85
CA VAL A 366 14.76 2.93 3.38
C VAL A 366 16.10 2.96 2.67
#